data_AF-A0A9C8FY77-F1
#
_entry.id   AF-A0A9C8FY77-F1
#
_cell.length_a   1.000
_cell.length_b   1.000
_cell.length_c   1.000
_cell.angle_alpha   90.00
_cell.angle_beta   90.00
_cell.angle_gamma   90.00
#
_symmetry.space_group_name_H-M   'P 1'
#
loop_
_entity.id
_entity.type
_entity.pdbx_description
1 polymer ?
#
loop_
_entity_poly.entity_id
_entity_poly.type
_entity_poly.pdbx_seq_one_letter_code
_entity_poly.pdbx_strand_id
1 'polypeptide(L)'
;MKVLHIKDIQKKNVPLHYRNEFKGSAMLEFSPQRREEAPIEFSVEHQATGEVDISARVLNKINYPLVPVLKSLKEYIRTLEREGKLR
;
A
#
# COMPACT_ATOMS: atom_id res chain seq x y z
N MET A 1 2.61 12.73 -8.18
CA MET A 1 1.49 11.89 -7.70
C MET A 1 1.73 11.58 -6.23
N LYS A 2 0.68 11.61 -5.40
CA LYS A 2 0.74 11.48 -3.94
C LYS A 2 -0.33 10.50 -3.47
N VAL A 3 -0.03 9.69 -2.47
CA VAL A 3 -1.03 8.92 -1.72
C VAL A 3 -1.49 9.79 -0.56
N LEU A 4 -2.79 10.11 -0.51
CA LEU A 4 -3.35 10.95 0.55
C LEU A 4 -3.57 10.11 1.82
N HIS A 5 -4.25 8.98 1.68
CA HIS A 5 -4.48 8.01 2.74
C HIS A 5 -4.92 6.66 2.17
N ILE A 6 -4.88 5.62 3.00
CA ILE A 6 -5.47 4.31 2.70
C ILE A 6 -6.61 4.08 3.71
N LYS A 7 -7.82 3.87 3.20
CA LYS A 7 -9.02 3.57 3.99
C LYS A 7 -9.23 2.06 4.11
N ASP A 8 -10.00 1.68 5.12
CA ASP A 8 -10.53 0.33 5.30
C ASP A 8 -9.44 -0.75 5.21
N ILE A 9 -8.28 -0.45 5.81
CA ILE A 9 -7.16 -1.39 5.87
C ILE A 9 -7.62 -2.60 6.68
N GLN A 10 -7.63 -3.77 6.03
CA GLN A 10 -7.96 -5.03 6.66
C GLN A 10 -6.83 -6.01 6.44
N LYS A 11 -6.31 -6.56 7.53
CA LYS A 11 -5.35 -7.66 7.51
C LYS A 11 -6.03 -8.93 7.02
N LYS A 12 -5.44 -9.57 6.00
CA LYS A 12 -5.88 -10.86 5.48
C LYS A 12 -5.40 -11.96 6.42
N ASN A 13 -6.24 -12.95 6.66
CA ASN A 13 -5.87 -14.11 7.47
C ASN A 13 -5.01 -15.06 6.64
N VAL A 14 -3.70 -14.87 6.70
CA VAL A 14 -2.70 -15.71 6.04
C VAL A 14 -1.91 -16.49 7.10
N PRO A 15 -1.56 -17.76 6.86
CA PRO A 15 -0.87 -18.60 7.86
C PRO A 15 0.62 -18.27 8.03
N LEU A 16 1.13 -17.24 7.35
CA LEU A 16 2.55 -16.88 7.36
C LEU A 16 2.85 -15.82 8.43
N HIS A 17 3.61 -16.20 9.45
CA HIS A 17 3.91 -15.29 10.58
C HIS A 17 4.87 -14.15 10.24
N TYR A 18 5.72 -14.31 9.23
CA TYR A 18 6.72 -13.32 8.81
C TYR A 18 6.20 -12.34 7.74
N ARG A 19 4.98 -12.57 7.24
CA ARG A 19 4.39 -11.81 6.14
C ARG A 19 2.94 -11.50 6.44
N ASN A 20 2.66 -10.22 6.63
CA ASN A 20 1.30 -9.72 6.75
C ASN A 20 0.80 -9.29 5.38
N GLU A 21 -0.41 -9.70 5.03
CA GLU A 21 -1.10 -9.24 3.83
C GLU A 21 -2.30 -8.38 4.21
N PHE A 22 -2.55 -7.35 3.42
CA PHE A 22 -3.59 -6.37 3.66
C PHE A 22 -4.34 -6.05 2.38
N LYS A 23 -5.58 -5.64 2.55
CA LYS A 23 -6.42 -5.01 1.51
C LYS A 23 -6.93 -3.68 2.02
N GLY A 24 -7.22 -2.75 1.12
CA GLY A 24 -7.81 -1.45 1.46
C GLY A 24 -8.05 -0.61 0.22
N SER A 25 -8.48 0.64 0.42
CA SER A 25 -8.74 1.60 -0.66
C SER A 25 -7.80 2.79 -0.54
N ALA A 26 -6.94 2.99 -1.53
CA ALA A 26 -6.01 4.11 -1.55
C ALA A 26 -6.63 5.32 -2.25
N MET A 27 -6.57 6.48 -1.59
CA MET A 27 -6.92 7.76 -2.20
C MET A 27 -5.66 8.36 -2.85
N LEU A 28 -5.65 8.42 -4.17
CA LEU A 28 -4.52 8.85 -4.98
C LEU A 28 -4.77 10.26 -5.54
N GLU A 29 -3.78 11.13 -5.44
CA GLU A 29 -3.80 12.47 -6.03
C GLU A 29 -2.78 12.53 -7.18
N PHE A 30 -3.28 12.60 -8.42
CA PHE A 30 -2.45 12.72 -9.62
C PHE A 30 -2.09 14.18 -9.91
N SER A 31 -3.05 15.07 -9.66
CA SER A 31 -2.94 16.53 -9.71
C SER A 31 -3.93 17.15 -8.72
N PRO A 32 -3.84 18.45 -8.39
CA PRO A 32 -4.74 19.09 -7.42
C PRO A 32 -6.25 18.94 -7.74
N GLN A 33 -6.59 18.75 -9.02
CA GLN A 33 -7.96 18.61 -9.51
C GLN A 33 -8.35 17.16 -9.81
N ARG A 34 -7.38 16.22 -9.75
CA ARG A 34 -7.60 14.82 -10.12
C ARG A 34 -7.21 13.90 -8.97
N ARG A 35 -8.24 13.45 -8.25
CA ARG A 35 -8.15 12.43 -7.22
C ARG A 35 -8.92 11.19 -7.66
N GLU A 36 -8.39 10.03 -7.32
CA GLU A 36 -8.98 8.74 -7.69
C GLU A 36 -8.83 7.78 -6.52
N GLU A 37 -9.91 7.09 -6.18
CA GLU A 37 -9.88 6.02 -5.20
C GLU A 37 -9.66 4.70 -5.92
N ALA A 38 -8.67 3.93 -5.46
CA ALA A 38 -8.29 2.68 -6.06
C ALA A 38 -8.19 1.57 -5.01
N PRO A 39 -8.90 0.44 -5.17
CA PRO A 39 -8.68 -0.74 -4.32
C PRO A 39 -7.27 -1.27 -4.51
N ILE A 40 -6.60 -1.55 -3.40
CA ILE A 40 -5.23 -2.06 -3.35
C ILE A 40 -5.11 -3.30 -2.47
N GLU A 41 -4.12 -4.12 -2.79
CA GLU A 41 -3.58 -5.13 -1.90
C GLU A 41 -2.09 -4.87 -1.69
N PHE A 42 -1.61 -5.14 -0.48
CA PHE A 42 -0.19 -5.01 -0.19
C PHE A 42 0.25 -6.03 0.85
N SER A 43 1.55 -6.33 0.85
CA SER A 43 2.18 -7.16 1.85
C SER A 43 3.34 -6.43 2.51
N VAL A 44 3.52 -6.71 3.80
CA VAL A 44 4.68 -6.29 4.58
C VAL A 44 5.36 -7.56 5.06
N GLU A 45 6.59 -7.77 4.61
CA GLU A 45 7.39 -8.97 4.91
C GLU A 45 8.64 -8.55 5.66
N HIS A 46 8.84 -9.16 6.84
CA HIS A 46 10.04 -8.94 7.64
C HIS A 46 11.06 -10.00 7.29
N GLN A 47 12.17 -9.59 6.67
CA GLN A 47 13.25 -10.48 6.32
C GLN A 47 14.13 -10.78 7.54
N ALA A 48 14.83 -11.92 7.51
CA ALA A 48 15.75 -12.32 8.56
C ALA A 48 16.91 -11.32 8.78
N THR A 49 17.23 -10.53 7.76
CA THR A 49 18.23 -9.45 7.78
C THR A 49 17.74 -8.18 8.50
N GLY A 50 16.48 -8.13 8.92
CA GLY A 50 15.84 -6.95 9.51
C GLY A 50 15.27 -5.97 8.48
N GLU A 51 15.43 -6.24 7.19
CA GLU A 51 14.82 -5.45 6.12
C GLU A 51 13.31 -5.69 6.05
N VAL A 52 12.55 -4.64 5.72
CA VAL A 52 11.11 -4.72 5.49
C VAL A 52 10.85 -4.61 3.99
N ASP A 53 10.46 -5.73 3.38
CA ASP A 53 10.03 -5.76 2.00
C ASP A 53 8.53 -5.44 1.89
N ILE A 54 8.20 -4.57 0.95
CA ILE A 54 6.84 -4.08 0.73
C ILE A 54 6.46 -4.32 -0.71
N SER A 55 5.43 -5.13 -0.90
CA SER A 55 4.78 -5.34 -2.19
C SER A 55 3.42 -4.64 -2.18
N ALA A 56 3.05 -4.03 -3.31
CA ALA A 56 1.76 -3.35 -3.46
C ALA A 56 1.22 -3.63 -4.85
N ARG A 57 -0.10 -3.76 -4.96
CA ARG A 57 -0.83 -3.99 -6.19
C ARG A 57 -2.10 -3.14 -6.19
N VAL A 58 -2.44 -2.62 -7.35
CA VAL A 58 -3.71 -1.95 -7.60
C VAL A 58 -4.63 -2.95 -8.27
N LEU A 59 -5.84 -3.13 -7.75
CA LEU A 59 -6.78 -4.14 -8.24
C LEU A 59 -7.62 -3.66 -9.43
N ASN A 60 -7.72 -2.35 -9.64
CA ASN A 60 -8.44 -1.76 -10.77
C ASN A 60 -7.49 -1.11 -11.78
N LYS A 61 -8.03 -0.85 -12.98
CA LYS A 61 -7.33 -0.09 -14.01
C LYS A 61 -7.38 1.39 -13.65
N ILE A 62 -6.20 2.00 -13.53
CA ILE A 62 -6.03 3.44 -13.33
C ILE A 62 -5.58 4.06 -14.65
N ASN A 63 -6.14 5.21 -15.00
CA ASN A 63 -5.70 6.00 -16.16
C ASN A 63 -4.48 6.88 -15.79
N TYR A 64 -3.40 6.25 -15.31
CA TYR A 64 -2.14 6.88 -14.92
C TYR A 64 -1.00 5.84 -14.97
N PRO A 65 0.27 6.23 -15.19
CA PRO A 65 1.39 5.29 -15.16
C PRO A 65 1.47 4.51 -13.84
N LEU A 66 1.52 3.17 -13.89
CA LEU A 66 1.51 2.33 -12.70
C LEU A 66 2.79 2.40 -11.87
N VAL A 67 3.96 2.56 -12.51
CA VAL A 67 5.26 2.60 -11.82
C VAL A 67 5.31 3.68 -10.72
N PRO A 68 4.98 4.95 -10.99
CA PRO A 68 4.95 5.97 -9.93
C PRO A 68 3.89 5.69 -8.87
N VAL A 69 2.74 5.11 -9.24
CA VAL A 69 1.69 4.73 -8.28
C VAL A 69 2.22 3.72 -7.27
N LEU A 70 2.83 2.65 -7.75
CA LEU A 70 3.39 1.60 -6.90
C LEU A 70 4.52 2.13 -6.03
N LYS A 71 5.39 3.00 -6.57
CA LYS A 71 6.46 3.63 -5.79
C LYS A 71 5.90 4.44 -4.62
N SER A 72 4.95 5.34 -4.88
CA SER A 72 4.35 6.19 -3.85
C SER A 72 3.53 5.39 -2.84
N LEU A 73 2.85 4.31 -3.26
CA LEU A 73 2.17 3.38 -2.36
C LEU A 73 3.16 2.71 -1.41
N LYS A 74 4.27 2.16 -1.92
CA LYS A 74 5.29 1.51 -1.08
C LYS A 74 5.90 2.49 -0.06
N GLU A 75 6.18 3.72 -0.46
CA GLU A 75 6.69 4.77 0.44
C GLU A 75 5.69 5.11 1.56
N TYR A 76 4.41 5.25 1.20
CA TYR A 76 3.34 5.52 2.16
C TYR A 76 3.12 4.36 3.13
N ILE A 77 3.05 3.12 2.63
CA ILE A 77 2.90 1.91 3.45
C ILE A 77 4.10 1.74 4.38
N ARG A 78 5.33 2.02 3.91
CA ARG A 78 6.52 1.98 4.76
C ARG A 78 6.43 2.96 5.92
N THR A 79 5.80 4.11 5.70
CA THR A 79 5.57 5.11 6.74
C THR A 79 4.55 4.60 7.76
N LEU A 80 3.44 4.02 7.29
CA LEU A 80 2.44 3.40 8.18
C LEU A 80 3.03 2.26 9.03
N GLU A 81 3.88 1.42 8.44
CA GLU A 81 4.56 0.33 9.15
C GLU A 81 5.47 0.87 10.26
N ARG A 82 6.31 1.87 9.92
CA ARG A 82 7.20 2.52 10.88
C ARG A 82 6.44 3.20 12.03
N GLU A 83 5.26 3.72 11.75
CA GLU A 83 4.37 4.34 12.75
C GLU A 83 3.54 3.32 13.54
N GLY A 84 3.63 2.02 13.22
CA GLY A 84 2.87 0.96 13.89
C GLY A 84 1.37 0.99 13.59
N LYS A 85 0.95 1.61 12.48
CA LYS A 85 -0.46 1.77 12.07
C LYS A 85 -1.01 0.57 11.29
N LEU A 86 -0.19 -0.45 11.03
CA LEU A 86 -0.54 -1.67 10.29
C LEU A 86 -0.66 -2.90 11.20
N ARG A 87 -1.37 -2.77 12.32
CA ARG A 87 -1.51 -3.84 13.32
C ARG A 87 -2.84 -4.57 13.21
#